data_AF-A0A6V7UGW3-F1
#
_entry.id   AF-A0A6V7UGW3-F1
#
_cell.length_a   1.000
_cell.length_b   1.000
_cell.length_c   1.000
_cell.angle_alpha   90.00
_cell.angle_beta   90.00
_cell.angle_gamma   90.00
#
_symmetry.space_group_name_H-M   'P 1'
#
loop_
_entity.id
_entity.type
_entity.pdbx_description
1 polymer ?
#
loop_
_entity_poly.entity_id
_entity_poly.type
_entity_poly.pdbx_seq_one_letter_code
_entity_poly.pdbx_strand_id
1 'polypeptide(L)'
;MIVIICESINRRTPGQPVFKQLVNLLAIQTNLQVNVFNITDYREVNRMFAQKIYELNRTENDFIWIHDYHLLFVGRYLRENEVKKIRQGKKPMKLGFFLHTPFEFPENLSEKLTEILQENVSENEELPEGVKANLEELTNEIIFGILRFDKVGFQTNKDRINFVELAKTRFYIQITPRYNDNIFNVFADGITPINGCNLGVYPASIETRYFLNLVEKKSVQKAAEDFKIDVNY
;
A
#
# COMPACT_ATOMS: atom_id res chain seq x y z
N MET A 1 -18.71 -2.79 7.98
CA MET A 1 -17.36 -2.47 7.47
C MET A 1 -16.40 -3.43 8.11
N ILE A 2 -15.64 -4.19 7.32
CA ILE A 2 -14.59 -5.10 7.79
C ILE A 2 -13.26 -4.41 7.50
N VAL A 3 -12.47 -4.16 8.54
CA VAL A 3 -11.20 -3.43 8.46
C VAL A 3 -10.05 -4.42 8.61
N ILE A 4 -9.09 -4.38 7.70
CA ILE A 4 -7.94 -5.30 7.67
C ILE A 4 -6.67 -4.48 7.63
N ILE A 5 -5.96 -4.51 8.75
CA ILE A 5 -4.70 -3.80 8.97
C ILE A 5 -3.61 -4.84 9.14
N CYS A 6 -2.57 -4.74 8.32
CA CYS A 6 -1.33 -5.47 8.53
C CYS A 6 -0.34 -4.50 9.17
N GLU A 7 -0.12 -4.62 10.47
CA GLU A 7 0.91 -3.84 11.16
C GLU A 7 2.29 -4.41 10.84
N SER A 8 3.24 -3.53 10.54
CA SER A 8 4.64 -3.92 10.31
C SER A 8 5.24 -4.52 11.59
N ILE A 9 5.75 -5.75 11.50
CA ILE A 9 6.61 -6.34 12.53
C ILE A 9 8.02 -5.73 12.48
N ASN A 10 8.36 -5.02 11.40
CA ASN A 10 9.71 -4.51 11.15
C ASN A 10 9.89 -3.09 11.74
N ARG A 11 10.36 -3.05 12.99
CA ARG A 11 10.60 -1.81 13.76
C ARG A 11 11.77 -0.93 13.25
N ARG A 12 12.43 -1.30 12.15
CA ARG A 12 13.73 -0.71 11.79
C ARG A 12 13.67 0.62 11.05
N THR A 13 12.57 1.01 10.40
CA THR A 13 12.49 2.32 9.70
C THR A 13 11.03 2.82 9.53
N PRO A 14 10.46 3.55 10.50
CA PRO A 14 9.15 4.19 10.32
C PRO A 14 9.20 5.26 9.21
N GLY A 15 8.17 5.33 8.36
CA GLY A 15 7.93 6.48 7.48
C GLY A 15 8.70 6.54 6.16
N GLN A 16 9.38 5.46 5.73
CA GLN A 16 9.99 5.44 4.41
C GLN A 16 8.94 5.34 3.27
N PRO A 17 9.22 5.88 2.07
CA PRO A 17 8.31 5.73 0.94
C PRO A 17 8.07 4.26 0.59
N VAL A 18 6.88 3.94 0.05
CA VAL A 18 6.51 2.57 -0.36
C VAL A 18 7.58 1.93 -1.21
N PHE A 19 8.11 2.67 -2.19
CA PHE A 19 9.17 2.18 -3.07
C PHE A 19 10.41 1.73 -2.29
N LYS A 20 10.90 2.52 -1.32
CA LYS A 20 12.07 2.13 -0.52
C LYS A 20 11.77 0.94 0.39
N GLN A 21 10.56 0.83 0.91
CA GLN A 21 10.14 -0.33 1.71
C GLN A 21 10.04 -1.61 0.87
N LEU A 22 9.49 -1.51 -0.33
CA LEU A 22 9.44 -2.61 -1.29
C LEU A 22 10.83 -2.97 -1.80
N VAL A 23 11.68 -1.98 -2.10
CA VAL A 23 13.07 -2.22 -2.44
C VAL A 23 13.79 -2.86 -1.27
N ASN A 24 13.58 -2.47 -0.01
CA ASN A 24 14.18 -3.19 1.13
C ASN A 24 13.69 -4.64 1.23
N LEU A 25 12.42 -4.92 0.93
CA LEU A 25 11.93 -6.30 0.80
C LEU A 25 12.67 -7.05 -0.33
N LEU A 26 13.10 -6.36 -1.38
CA LEU A 26 13.85 -6.90 -2.52
C LEU A 26 15.38 -6.82 -2.37
N ALA A 27 15.92 -5.99 -1.46
CA ALA A 27 17.34 -5.59 -1.35
C ALA A 27 18.00 -6.10 -0.06
N ILE A 28 17.25 -6.68 0.89
CA ILE A 28 17.80 -7.69 1.81
C ILE A 28 18.50 -8.84 1.04
N GLN A 29 18.29 -8.90 -0.28
CA GLN A 29 18.90 -9.81 -1.24
C GLN A 29 20.39 -9.59 -1.56
N THR A 30 21.07 -8.56 -1.07
CA THR A 30 22.51 -8.35 -1.38
C THR A 30 23.40 -8.34 -0.13
N ASN A 31 23.78 -9.55 0.31
CA ASN A 31 25.14 -9.93 0.75
C ASN A 31 25.12 -11.38 1.29
N LEU A 32 25.57 -12.35 0.45
CA LEU A 32 26.08 -13.67 0.88
C LEU A 32 25.23 -14.46 1.92
N GLN A 33 24.03 -14.94 1.56
CA GLN A 33 23.39 -16.21 1.97
C GLN A 33 21.86 -16.12 1.78
N VAL A 34 21.29 -17.08 1.07
CA VAL A 34 19.86 -17.14 0.71
C VAL A 34 19.02 -17.52 1.93
N ASN A 35 18.29 -16.56 2.50
CA ASN A 35 17.13 -16.82 3.36
C ASN A 35 15.96 -15.92 2.91
N VAL A 36 14.82 -16.55 2.64
CA VAL A 36 13.84 -16.14 1.63
C VAL A 36 12.72 -15.27 2.24
N PHE A 37 12.64 -14.00 1.82
CA PHE A 37 11.37 -13.28 1.68
C PHE A 37 11.30 -12.81 0.22
N ASN A 38 10.85 -13.72 -0.64
CA ASN A 38 10.77 -13.55 -2.09
C ASN A 38 9.51 -12.76 -2.45
N ILE A 39 9.48 -12.05 -3.58
CA ILE A 39 8.23 -11.49 -4.15
C ILE A 39 7.16 -12.58 -4.28
N THR A 40 7.56 -13.83 -4.50
CA THR A 40 6.68 -15.01 -4.43
C THR A 40 6.00 -15.14 -3.07
N ASP A 41 6.69 -14.93 -1.96
CA ASP A 41 6.10 -14.98 -0.61
C ASP A 41 5.16 -13.81 -0.38
N TYR A 42 5.53 -12.61 -0.83
CA TYR A 42 4.64 -11.44 -0.76
C TYR A 42 3.35 -11.67 -1.55
N ARG A 43 3.45 -12.23 -2.76
CA ARG A 43 2.32 -12.66 -3.60
C ARG A 43 1.48 -13.72 -2.88
N GLU A 44 2.12 -14.72 -2.29
CA GLU A 44 1.42 -15.81 -1.60
C GLU A 44 0.70 -15.34 -0.35
N VAL A 45 1.34 -14.51 0.49
CA VAL A 45 0.69 -13.87 1.64
C VAL A 45 -0.52 -13.07 1.19
N ASN A 46 -0.39 -12.23 0.16
CA ASN A 46 -1.52 -11.48 -0.39
C ASN A 46 -2.65 -12.38 -0.89
N ARG A 47 -2.31 -13.51 -1.54
CA ARG A 47 -3.29 -14.52 -1.98
C ARG A 47 -4.00 -15.17 -0.79
N MET A 48 -3.27 -15.56 0.25
CA MET A 48 -3.83 -16.14 1.47
C MET A 48 -4.79 -15.18 2.17
N PHE A 49 -4.42 -13.90 2.29
CA PHE A 49 -5.31 -12.86 2.82
C PHE A 49 -6.57 -12.75 1.97
N ALA A 50 -6.45 -12.63 0.65
CA ALA A 50 -7.59 -12.53 -0.25
C ALA A 50 -8.52 -13.75 -0.17
N GLN A 51 -7.97 -14.96 -0.12
CA GLN A 51 -8.75 -16.18 0.08
C GLN A 51 -9.51 -16.13 1.40
N LYS A 52 -8.83 -15.78 2.50
CA LYS A 52 -9.47 -15.78 3.81
C LYS A 52 -10.58 -14.74 3.92
N ILE A 53 -10.37 -13.56 3.35
CA ILE A 53 -11.37 -12.49 3.27
C ILE A 53 -12.59 -12.96 2.48
N TYR A 54 -12.35 -13.60 1.33
CA TYR A 54 -13.42 -14.10 0.47
C TYR A 54 -14.28 -15.18 1.16
N GLU A 55 -13.66 -16.06 1.94
CA GLU A 55 -14.34 -17.08 2.77
C GLU A 55 -15.13 -16.47 3.93
N LEU A 56 -14.59 -15.43 4.57
CA LEU A 56 -15.21 -14.78 5.72
C LEU A 56 -16.26 -13.72 5.35
N ASN A 57 -16.37 -13.35 4.07
CA ASN A 57 -17.35 -12.39 3.60
C ASN A 57 -18.78 -12.92 3.86
N ARG A 58 -19.48 -12.25 4.77
CA ARG A 58 -20.78 -12.72 5.29
C ARG A 58 -21.93 -12.24 4.42
N THR A 59 -21.81 -11.02 3.87
CA THR A 59 -22.89 -10.39 3.09
C THR A 59 -22.36 -9.70 1.84
N GLU A 60 -23.20 -9.59 0.82
CA GLU A 60 -22.90 -8.81 -0.41
C GLU A 60 -22.83 -7.30 -0.15
N ASN A 61 -23.27 -6.85 1.02
CA ASN A 61 -23.23 -5.44 1.41
C ASN A 61 -22.00 -5.07 2.23
N ASP A 62 -21.18 -6.06 2.62
CA ASP A 62 -19.95 -5.80 3.36
C ASP A 62 -19.02 -4.89 2.55
N PHE A 63 -18.51 -3.87 3.22
CA PHE A 63 -17.40 -3.06 2.72
C PHE A 63 -16.11 -3.58 3.36
N ILE A 64 -15.20 -4.07 2.52
CA ILE A 64 -13.88 -4.54 2.94
C ILE A 64 -12.90 -3.40 2.76
N TRP A 65 -12.19 -3.04 3.83
CA TRP A 65 -11.22 -1.97 3.82
C TRP A 65 -9.83 -2.53 4.15
N ILE A 66 -8.94 -2.50 3.16
CA ILE A 66 -7.57 -2.99 3.23
C ILE A 66 -6.63 -1.81 3.49
N HIS A 67 -5.64 -2.00 4.34
CA HIS A 67 -4.69 -0.95 4.70
C HIS A 67 -3.24 -1.33 4.41
N ASP A 68 -2.52 -0.31 3.94
CA ASP A 68 -1.07 -0.22 3.82
C ASP A 68 -0.39 -1.13 2.78
N TYR A 69 0.90 -0.86 2.55
CA TYR A 69 1.69 -1.43 1.46
C TYR A 69 1.95 -2.94 1.57
N HIS A 70 1.63 -3.58 2.69
CA HIS A 70 1.78 -5.04 2.83
C HIS A 70 0.78 -5.83 1.97
N LEU A 71 -0.35 -5.21 1.62
CA LEU A 71 -1.51 -5.88 1.03
C LEU A 71 -1.90 -5.33 -0.35
N LEU A 72 -0.92 -4.87 -1.13
CA LEU A 72 -1.13 -4.20 -2.43
C LEU A 72 -1.81 -5.09 -3.48
N PHE A 73 -1.65 -6.42 -3.39
CA PHE A 73 -2.20 -7.37 -4.36
C PHE A 73 -3.52 -8.00 -3.94
N VAL A 74 -3.98 -7.76 -2.70
CA VAL A 74 -5.24 -8.34 -2.19
C VAL A 74 -6.43 -7.98 -3.10
N GLY A 75 -6.50 -6.74 -3.61
CA GLY A 75 -7.56 -6.32 -4.52
C GLY A 75 -7.64 -7.18 -5.78
N ARG A 76 -6.49 -7.45 -6.40
CA ARG A 76 -6.39 -8.35 -7.56
C ARG A 76 -6.92 -9.75 -7.23
N TYR A 77 -6.37 -10.38 -6.20
CA TYR A 77 -6.72 -11.76 -5.86
C TYR A 77 -8.17 -11.91 -5.40
N LEU A 78 -8.74 -10.88 -4.73
CA LEU A 78 -10.17 -10.87 -4.42
C LEU A 78 -11.01 -10.86 -5.69
N ARG A 79 -10.72 -9.99 -6.66
CA ARG A 79 -11.46 -9.94 -7.94
C ARG A 79 -11.38 -11.26 -8.70
N GLU A 80 -10.21 -11.92 -8.69
CA GLU A 80 -10.02 -13.25 -9.27
C GLU A 80 -10.92 -14.31 -8.58
N ASN A 81 -10.97 -14.30 -7.24
CA ASN A 81 -11.82 -15.21 -6.47
C ASN A 81 -13.33 -14.98 -6.71
N GLU A 82 -13.72 -13.74 -7.01
CA GLU A 82 -15.11 -13.34 -7.23
C GLU A 82 -15.71 -13.76 -8.57
N VAL A 83 -14.89 -14.18 -9.55
CA VAL A 83 -15.35 -14.57 -10.89
C VAL A 83 -16.50 -15.59 -10.83
N LYS A 84 -16.41 -16.58 -9.92
CA LYS A 84 -17.47 -17.58 -9.75
C LYS A 84 -18.76 -16.98 -9.16
N LYS A 85 -18.66 -16.09 -8.15
CA LYS A 85 -19.82 -15.41 -7.54
C LYS A 85 -20.53 -14.53 -8.56
N ILE A 86 -19.78 -13.77 -9.33
CA ILE A 86 -20.32 -12.85 -10.36
C ILE A 86 -21.07 -13.64 -11.44
N ARG A 87 -20.51 -14.78 -11.89
CA ARG A 87 -21.20 -15.68 -12.85
C ARG A 87 -22.51 -16.25 -12.31
N GLN A 88 -22.67 -16.33 -11.00
CA GLN A 88 -23.91 -16.76 -10.34
C GLN A 88 -24.89 -15.61 -10.10
N GLY A 89 -24.62 -14.42 -10.64
CA GLY A 89 -25.48 -13.23 -10.50
C GLY A 89 -25.30 -12.48 -9.18
N LYS A 90 -24.30 -12.83 -8.36
CA LYS A 90 -24.01 -12.10 -7.12
C LYS A 90 -23.28 -10.80 -7.39
N LYS A 91 -23.50 -9.80 -6.56
CA LYS A 91 -22.80 -8.52 -6.65
C LYS A 91 -21.32 -8.67 -6.26
N PRO A 92 -20.41 -7.90 -6.89
CA PRO A 92 -19.03 -7.83 -6.43
C PRO A 92 -18.96 -7.18 -5.05
N MET A 93 -18.01 -7.63 -4.24
CA MET A 93 -17.63 -7.08 -2.96
C MET A 93 -17.19 -5.64 -3.13
N LYS A 94 -17.56 -4.79 -2.17
CA LYS A 94 -17.17 -3.40 -2.15
C LYS A 94 -15.80 -3.30 -1.48
N LEU A 95 -14.77 -2.97 -2.25
CA LEU A 95 -13.38 -2.99 -1.82
C LEU A 95 -12.82 -1.57 -1.72
N GLY A 96 -12.33 -1.22 -0.54
CA GLY A 96 -11.54 -0.04 -0.27
C GLY A 96 -10.09 -0.38 0.04
N PHE A 97 -9.16 0.46 -0.39
CA PHE A 97 -7.77 0.43 0.00
C PHE A 97 -7.35 1.80 0.53
N PHE A 98 -6.50 1.82 1.56
CA PHE A 98 -5.89 3.06 2.04
C PHE A 98 -4.40 2.88 2.27
N LEU A 99 -3.60 3.74 1.65
CA LEU A 99 -2.16 3.72 1.79
C LEU A 99 -1.72 4.76 2.81
N HIS A 100 -1.17 4.29 3.93
CA HIS A 100 -0.70 5.15 5.02
C HIS A 100 0.67 5.74 4.76
N THR A 101 1.48 5.02 3.99
CA THR A 101 2.85 5.35 3.66
C THR A 101 2.91 6.25 2.42
N PRO A 102 3.85 7.22 2.35
CA PRO A 102 3.98 8.07 1.17
C PRO A 102 4.15 7.26 -0.12
N PHE A 103 3.36 7.61 -1.14
CA PHE A 103 3.47 7.01 -2.47
C PHE A 103 4.49 7.83 -3.27
N GLU A 104 5.76 7.48 -3.10
CA GLU A 104 6.84 8.00 -3.94
C GLU A 104 7.42 6.85 -4.73
N PHE A 105 7.13 6.86 -6.04
CA PHE A 105 7.82 6.04 -7.03
C PHE A 105 8.54 7.01 -7.97
N PRO A 106 9.85 6.83 -8.19
CA PRO A 106 10.58 7.68 -9.11
C PRO A 106 10.05 7.50 -10.54
N GLU A 107 9.90 8.60 -11.27
CA GLU A 107 9.57 8.56 -12.72
C GLU A 107 10.61 7.72 -13.47
N ASN A 108 11.91 7.93 -13.18
CA ASN A 108 13.01 7.11 -13.66
C ASN A 108 13.30 5.96 -12.68
N LEU A 109 12.32 5.06 -12.55
CA LEU A 109 12.39 3.93 -11.62
C LEU A 109 13.71 3.16 -11.74
N SER A 110 14.11 2.85 -12.97
CA SER A 110 15.33 2.11 -13.30
C SER A 110 16.63 2.80 -12.85
N GLU A 111 16.71 4.13 -12.91
CA GLU A 111 17.92 4.89 -12.52
C GLU A 111 18.03 4.96 -11.00
N LYS A 112 16.93 5.30 -10.32
CA LYS A 112 16.89 5.37 -8.85
C LYS A 112 17.11 4.01 -8.19
N LEU A 113 16.67 2.93 -8.84
CA LEU A 113 16.96 1.56 -8.42
C LEU A 113 18.44 1.24 -8.55
N THR A 114 19.06 1.64 -9.66
CA THR A 114 20.50 1.48 -9.86
C THR A 114 21.27 2.19 -8.75
N GLU A 115 20.89 3.43 -8.43
CA GLU A 115 21.47 4.19 -7.30
C GLU A 115 21.33 3.45 -5.96
N ILE A 116 20.11 3.05 -5.58
CA ILE A 116 19.85 2.38 -4.28
C ILE A 116 20.55 1.02 -4.21
N LEU A 117 20.59 0.27 -5.30
CA LEU A 117 21.25 -1.03 -5.32
C LEU A 117 22.78 -0.86 -5.30
N GLN A 118 23.32 0.15 -5.99
CA GLN A 118 24.75 0.53 -5.90
C GLN A 118 25.14 0.99 -4.49
N GLU A 119 24.26 1.64 -3.73
CA GLU A 119 24.51 1.97 -2.32
C GLU A 119 24.67 0.71 -1.42
N ASN A 120 24.14 -0.44 -1.84
CA ASN A 120 24.12 -1.69 -1.07
C ASN A 120 24.99 -2.81 -1.66
N VAL A 121 25.65 -2.53 -2.78
CA VAL A 121 26.53 -3.43 -3.52
C VAL A 121 27.95 -2.84 -3.45
N SER A 122 28.97 -3.67 -3.32
CA SER A 122 30.37 -3.18 -3.31
C SER A 122 30.64 -2.41 -4.61
N GLU A 123 31.39 -1.30 -4.59
CA GLU A 123 31.58 -0.30 -5.70
C GLU A 123 31.89 -0.87 -7.11
N ASN A 124 32.13 -2.17 -7.30
CA ASN A 124 32.52 -2.81 -8.56
C ASN A 124 31.65 -4.02 -8.98
N GLU A 125 30.50 -4.27 -8.35
CA GLU A 125 29.60 -5.35 -8.75
C GLU A 125 28.50 -4.84 -9.70
N GLU A 126 28.42 -5.43 -10.90
CA GLU A 126 27.31 -5.18 -11.83
C GLU A 126 26.02 -5.80 -11.30
N LEU A 127 24.89 -5.13 -11.55
CA LEU A 127 23.56 -5.65 -11.22
C LEU A 127 23.32 -6.99 -11.92
N PRO A 128 22.81 -8.02 -11.22
CA PRO A 128 22.48 -9.30 -11.86
C PRO A 128 21.53 -9.12 -13.04
N GLU A 129 21.78 -9.87 -14.11
CA GLU A 129 20.96 -9.85 -15.32
C GLU A 129 19.49 -10.17 -14.98
N GLY A 130 18.55 -9.36 -15.48
CA GLY A 130 17.11 -9.56 -15.27
C GLY A 130 16.49 -8.82 -14.07
N VAL A 131 17.27 -8.25 -13.15
CA VAL A 131 16.75 -7.47 -12.01
C VAL A 131 15.85 -6.31 -12.45
N LYS A 132 16.27 -5.57 -13.48
CA LYS A 132 15.48 -4.49 -14.06
C LYS A 132 14.12 -4.97 -14.58
N ALA A 133 14.08 -6.06 -15.35
CA ALA A 133 12.85 -6.60 -15.90
C ALA A 133 11.86 -7.04 -14.79
N ASN A 134 12.36 -7.69 -13.73
CA ASN A 134 11.55 -8.12 -12.60
C ASN A 134 10.93 -6.92 -11.85
N LEU A 135 11.63 -5.79 -11.78
CA LEU A 135 11.15 -4.57 -11.11
C LEU A 135 10.10 -3.83 -11.94
N GLU A 136 10.26 -3.81 -13.25
CA GLU A 136 9.24 -3.30 -14.18
C GLU A 136 7.95 -4.13 -14.10
N GLU A 137 8.08 -5.46 -14.05
CA GLU A 137 6.95 -6.37 -13.83
C GLU A 137 6.27 -6.09 -12.48
N LEU A 138 7.06 -6.01 -11.40
CA LEU A 138 6.54 -5.72 -10.06
C LEU A 138 5.77 -4.39 -10.01
N THR A 139 6.30 -3.36 -10.64
CA THR A 139 5.65 -2.04 -10.69
C THR A 139 4.29 -2.12 -11.36
N ASN A 140 4.22 -2.84 -12.48
CA ASN A 140 2.96 -3.10 -13.17
C ASN A 140 1.98 -3.86 -12.26
N GLU A 141 2.45 -4.87 -11.52
CA GLU A 141 1.62 -5.61 -10.58
C GLU A 141 1.07 -4.76 -9.43
N ILE A 142 1.86 -3.82 -8.91
CA ILE A 142 1.44 -2.90 -7.84
C ILE A 142 0.34 -1.97 -8.32
N ILE A 143 0.55 -1.32 -9.46
CA ILE A 143 -0.44 -0.42 -10.06
C ILE A 143 -1.72 -1.21 -10.35
N PHE A 144 -1.58 -2.39 -10.97
CA PHE A 144 -2.69 -3.26 -11.27
C PHE A 144 -3.42 -3.71 -10.00
N GLY A 145 -2.70 -4.08 -8.93
CA GLY A 145 -3.28 -4.47 -7.65
C GLY A 145 -4.10 -3.35 -7.01
N ILE A 146 -3.56 -2.13 -6.97
CA ILE A 146 -4.24 -0.94 -6.44
C ILE A 146 -5.48 -0.57 -7.28
N LEU A 147 -5.39 -0.63 -8.61
CA LEU A 147 -6.50 -0.28 -9.50
C LEU A 147 -7.68 -1.26 -9.45
N ARG A 148 -7.55 -2.42 -8.78
CA ARG A 148 -8.62 -3.41 -8.62
C ARG A 148 -9.61 -3.08 -7.50
N PHE A 149 -9.28 -2.12 -6.65
CA PHE A 149 -10.18 -1.62 -5.60
C PHE A 149 -11.21 -0.64 -6.18
N ASP A 150 -12.39 -0.54 -5.55
CA ASP A 150 -13.41 0.44 -5.96
C ASP A 150 -13.07 1.85 -5.46
N LYS A 151 -12.37 1.91 -4.31
CA LYS A 151 -11.93 3.14 -3.65
C LYS A 151 -10.50 2.97 -3.16
N VAL A 152 -9.66 3.95 -3.45
CA VAL A 152 -8.28 4.04 -2.97
C VAL A 152 -8.09 5.39 -2.32
N GLY A 153 -7.54 5.42 -1.11
CA GLY A 153 -7.19 6.64 -0.41
C GLY A 153 -5.69 6.79 -0.23
N PHE A 154 -5.22 8.03 -0.35
CA PHE A 154 -3.84 8.44 -0.08
C PHE A 154 -3.82 9.50 1.03
N GLN A 155 -2.66 9.67 1.68
CA GLN A 155 -2.45 10.72 2.68
C GLN A 155 -2.48 12.13 2.07
N THR A 156 -1.82 12.31 0.92
CA THR A 156 -1.65 13.64 0.31
C THR A 156 -2.05 13.68 -1.17
N ASN A 157 -2.28 14.90 -1.69
CA ASN A 157 -2.47 15.11 -3.12
C ASN A 157 -1.25 14.69 -3.94
N LYS A 158 -0.05 14.92 -3.40
CA LYS A 158 1.21 14.54 -4.05
C LYS A 158 1.25 13.03 -4.30
N ASP A 159 0.93 12.22 -3.28
CA ASP A 159 0.90 10.76 -3.38
C ASP A 159 -0.07 10.27 -4.47
N ARG A 160 -1.29 10.83 -4.49
CA ARG A 160 -2.30 10.48 -5.50
C ARG A 160 -1.83 10.85 -6.91
N ILE A 161 -1.26 12.05 -7.08
CA ILE A 161 -0.75 12.51 -8.38
C ILE A 161 0.39 11.61 -8.84
N ASN A 162 1.36 11.31 -7.98
CA ASN A 162 2.46 10.40 -8.29
C ASN A 162 1.96 9.03 -8.75
N PHE A 163 0.97 8.46 -8.05
CA PHE A 163 0.36 7.20 -8.46
C PHE A 163 -0.29 7.28 -9.84
N VAL A 164 -1.04 8.34 -10.10
CA VAL A 164 -1.72 8.55 -11.38
C VAL A 164 -0.73 8.72 -12.53
N GLU A 165 0.30 9.56 -12.35
CA GLU A 165 1.30 9.77 -13.39
C GLU A 165 2.07 8.48 -13.67
N LEU A 166 2.46 7.74 -12.64
CA LEU A 166 3.07 6.41 -12.81
C LEU A 166 2.12 5.46 -13.57
N ALA A 167 0.84 5.39 -13.19
CA ALA A 167 -0.12 4.52 -13.84
C ALA A 167 -0.31 4.86 -15.34
N LYS A 168 -0.30 6.15 -15.71
CA LYS A 168 -0.37 6.59 -17.11
C LYS A 168 0.83 6.15 -17.94
N THR A 169 2.02 6.03 -17.33
CA THR A 169 3.20 5.53 -18.06
C THR A 169 3.10 4.05 -18.42
N ARG A 170 2.23 3.29 -17.73
CA ARG A 170 2.17 1.82 -17.80
C ARG A 170 0.92 1.27 -18.43
N PHE A 171 -0.20 1.96 -18.25
CA PHE A 171 -1.50 1.52 -18.70
C PHE A 171 -2.26 2.65 -19.39
N TYR A 172 -3.07 2.29 -20.38
CA TYR A 172 -4.03 3.21 -20.95
C TYR A 172 -5.16 3.44 -19.95
N ILE A 173 -5.13 4.58 -19.26
CA ILE A 173 -6.11 4.94 -18.24
C ILE A 173 -6.85 6.23 -18.64
N GLN A 174 -8.15 6.26 -18.39
CA GLN A 174 -9.00 7.44 -18.47
C GLN A 174 -9.24 7.97 -17.07
N ILE A 175 -9.26 9.29 -16.91
CA ILE A 175 -9.41 9.93 -15.60
C ILE A 175 -10.51 10.97 -15.69
N THR A 176 -11.50 10.84 -14.82
CA THR A 176 -12.59 11.81 -14.66
C THR A 176 -12.51 12.43 -13.26
N PRO A 177 -12.05 13.68 -13.12
CA PRO A 177 -12.00 14.35 -11.83
C PRO A 177 -13.42 14.73 -11.35
N ARG A 178 -13.69 14.46 -10.07
CA ARG A 178 -14.84 14.99 -9.32
C ARG A 178 -14.34 16.01 -8.30
N TYR A 179 -14.26 17.26 -8.73
CA TYR A 179 -13.63 18.35 -7.95
C TYR A 179 -14.28 18.59 -6.59
N ASN A 180 -15.62 18.53 -6.51
CA ASN A 180 -16.35 18.76 -5.25
C ASN A 180 -16.02 17.72 -4.17
N ASP A 181 -15.70 16.50 -4.58
CA ASP A 181 -15.37 15.40 -3.66
C ASP A 181 -13.86 15.25 -3.44
N ASN A 182 -13.04 16.04 -4.16
CA ASN A 182 -11.60 15.82 -4.30
C ASN A 182 -11.27 14.35 -4.66
N ILE A 183 -11.95 13.78 -5.67
CA ILE A 183 -11.75 12.40 -6.13
C ILE A 183 -11.37 12.39 -7.61
N PHE A 184 -10.44 11.51 -7.99
CA PHE A 184 -10.22 11.14 -9.39
C PHE A 184 -10.82 9.77 -9.65
N ASN A 185 -11.82 9.67 -10.53
CA ASN A 185 -12.29 8.37 -10.98
C ASN A 185 -11.41 7.89 -12.14
N VAL A 186 -10.71 6.78 -11.95
CA VAL A 186 -9.84 6.18 -12.95
C VAL A 186 -10.54 4.98 -13.58
N PHE A 187 -10.55 4.91 -14.91
CA PHE A 187 -11.05 3.78 -15.66
C PHE A 187 -9.95 3.23 -16.56
N ALA A 188 -9.74 1.92 -16.54
CA ALA A 188 -8.81 1.24 -17.40
C ALA A 188 -9.40 -0.12 -17.77
N ASP A 189 -9.64 -0.33 -19.07
CA ASP A 189 -10.35 -1.51 -19.55
C ASP A 189 -9.61 -2.79 -19.16
N GLY A 190 -10.38 -3.79 -18.71
CA GLY A 190 -9.85 -5.03 -18.17
C GLY A 190 -9.08 -4.88 -16.84
N ILE A 191 -8.83 -3.68 -16.31
CA ILE A 191 -8.01 -3.43 -15.10
C ILE A 191 -8.83 -2.89 -13.93
N THR A 192 -9.66 -1.88 -14.13
CA THR A 192 -10.49 -1.32 -13.05
C THR A 192 -11.80 -2.10 -12.89
N PRO A 193 -12.48 -2.00 -11.73
CA PRO A 193 -13.88 -2.42 -11.61
C PRO A 193 -14.78 -1.74 -12.65
N ILE A 194 -15.98 -2.29 -12.86
CA ILE A 194 -16.93 -1.81 -13.88
C ILE A 194 -17.27 -0.31 -13.75
N ASN A 195 -17.25 0.22 -12.51
CA ASN A 195 -17.55 1.63 -12.23
C ASN A 195 -16.28 2.51 -12.14
N GLY A 196 -15.11 1.96 -12.47
CA GLY A 196 -13.81 2.57 -12.24
C GLY A 196 -13.30 2.40 -10.80
N CYS A 197 -12.13 2.98 -10.57
CA CYS A 197 -11.45 3.06 -9.27
C CYS A 197 -11.40 4.53 -8.82
N ASN A 198 -12.00 4.83 -7.67
CA ASN A 198 -12.04 6.19 -7.13
C ASN A 198 -10.81 6.47 -6.27
N LEU A 199 -9.96 7.40 -6.69
CA LEU A 199 -8.76 7.84 -5.97
C LEU A 199 -9.03 9.12 -5.18
N GLY A 200 -9.06 9.02 -3.85
CA GLY A 200 -9.26 10.14 -2.93
C GLY A 200 -8.03 10.45 -2.08
N VAL A 201 -8.07 11.61 -1.41
CA VAL A 201 -7.04 12.04 -0.46
C VAL A 201 -7.70 12.25 0.89
N TYR A 202 -7.27 11.49 1.89
CA TYR A 202 -7.84 11.51 3.24
C TYR A 202 -6.71 11.48 4.27
N PRO A 203 -6.19 12.65 4.69
CA PRO A 203 -5.13 12.70 5.68
C PRO A 203 -5.57 12.01 6.97
N ALA A 204 -4.83 10.98 7.39
CA ALA A 204 -5.07 10.32 8.66
C ALA A 204 -4.84 11.32 9.79
N SER A 205 -5.73 11.30 10.78
CA SER A 205 -5.65 12.17 11.96
C SER A 205 -5.85 11.36 13.23
N ILE A 206 -5.45 11.92 14.36
CA ILE A 206 -5.64 11.32 15.67
C ILE A 206 -7.00 11.70 16.26
N GLU A 207 -7.49 10.90 17.20
CA GLU A 207 -8.67 11.27 17.98
C GLU A 207 -8.29 12.35 19.00
N THR A 208 -8.25 13.61 18.55
CA THR A 208 -7.76 14.76 19.33
C THR A 208 -8.41 14.84 20.71
N ARG A 209 -9.72 14.58 20.80
CA ARG A 209 -10.46 14.67 22.07
C ARG A 209 -10.02 13.62 23.08
N TYR A 210 -9.71 12.40 22.64
CA TYR A 210 -9.17 11.36 23.51
C TYR A 210 -7.82 11.80 24.12
N PHE A 211 -6.92 12.33 23.30
CA PHE A 211 -5.60 12.77 23.76
C PHE A 211 -5.69 14.01 24.67
N LEU A 212 -6.56 14.97 24.37
CA LEU A 212 -6.81 16.11 25.26
C LEU A 212 -7.28 15.64 26.64
N ASN A 213 -8.29 14.75 26.69
CA ASN A 213 -8.77 14.18 27.95
C ASN A 213 -7.69 13.35 28.67
N LEU A 214 -6.80 12.69 27.93
CA LEU A 214 -5.71 11.90 28.50
C LEU A 214 -4.69 12.80 29.21
N VAL A 215 -4.34 13.95 28.62
CA VAL A 215 -3.39 14.93 29.18
C VAL A 215 -3.94 15.60 30.45
N GLU A 216 -5.26 15.73 30.58
CA GLU A 216 -5.91 16.28 31.78
C GLU A 216 -5.93 15.31 32.98
N LYS A 217 -5.58 14.03 32.80
CA LYS A 217 -5.58 13.08 33.92
C LYS A 217 -4.46 13.41 34.91
N LYS A 218 -4.80 13.56 36.20
CA LYS A 218 -3.85 13.81 37.29
C LYS A 218 -2.69 12.81 37.32
N SER A 219 -2.92 11.54 36.98
CA SER A 219 -1.88 10.52 36.94
C SER A 219 -0.83 10.80 35.85
N VAL A 220 -1.26 11.33 34.70
CA VAL A 220 -0.38 11.69 33.57
C VAL A 220 0.42 12.95 33.92
N GLN A 221 -0.23 13.93 34.55
CA GLN A 221 0.43 15.16 35.03
C GLN A 221 1.50 14.84 36.08
N LYS A 222 1.17 14.00 37.06
CA LYS A 222 2.12 13.56 38.08
C LYS A 222 3.32 12.82 37.49
N ALA A 223 3.07 11.87 36.57
CA ALA A 223 4.15 11.15 35.90
C ALA A 223 5.08 12.10 35.11
N ALA A 224 4.54 13.16 34.50
CA ALA A 224 5.34 14.16 33.80
C ALA A 224 6.18 15.04 34.75
N GLU A 225 5.67 15.33 35.95
CA GLU A 225 6.43 16.03 37.00
C GLU A 225 7.56 15.17 37.54
N ASP A 226 7.27 13.90 37.86
CA ASP A 226 8.27 12.93 38.34
C ASP A 226 9.40 12.77 37.30
N PHE A 227 9.08 12.68 36.00
CA PHE A 227 10.08 12.58 34.94
C PHE A 227 10.97 13.84 34.82
N LYS A 228 10.44 15.05 35.08
CA LYS A 228 11.24 16.28 35.08
C LYS A 228 12.23 16.32 36.24
N ILE A 229 11.91 15.67 37.35
CA ILE A 229 12.83 15.54 38.49
C ILE A 229 13.95 14.57 38.12
N ASP A 230 13.63 13.46 37.44
CA ASP A 230 14.60 12.43 37.05
C ASP A 230 15.60 12.89 35.96
N VAL A 231 15.22 13.82 35.08
CA VAL A 231 16.08 14.29 33.97
C VAL A 231 16.99 15.47 34.35
N ASN A 232 16.74 16.13 35.48
CA ASN A 232 17.56 17.26 35.97
C ASN A 232 18.73 16.82 36.89
N TYR A 233 19.25 15.61 36.71
CA TYR A 233 20.45 15.08 37.37
C TYR A 233 21.53 14.69 36.36
#